data_AF-A0A3N5T2A1-F1
#
_entry.id   AF-A0A3N5T2A1-F1
#
_cell.length_a   1.000
_cell.length_b   1.000
_cell.length_c   1.000
_cell.angle_alpha   90.00
_cell.angle_beta   90.00
_cell.angle_gamma   90.00
#
_symmetry.space_group_name_H-M   'P 1'
#
loop_
_entity.id
_entity.type
_entity.pdbx_description
1 polymer ?
#
loop_
_entity_poly.entity_id
_entity_poly.type
_entity_poly.pdbx_seq_one_letter_code
_entity_poly.pdbx_strand_id
1 'polypeptide(L)'
;MKALLKALVCLLFLFLTAAVFANDTDLYMASGQGVEPNILIMFDNSGSMNEEVQAYFYDPAVLYDGLVVPQANRDYVYRKSGNNWVLWKTSIDQVPCAGGRTALTNQGHYEGGCSGQNRTLRTGNYRNYLNSIGGDEFLPKVVIAKRVITEFLNTVQGVRIGAMVFNTSEGGRIQSTIKNLSGAEKDELVADINNIVAETWTPLAETLYEAGLYFKGGASYFNSGVHYISPIQYACQRNYVIIITDGESTQDRNSVLSSAIGDRDGDGREPGGAHEVYYASYGTDYLDDAAKYLYDTDLSSSFDGKQNISTYAIGFTIQSDLLERTAAHGHGKYFYSNNAQSLANSFQNIIGDILSKTSTFVAPIVPVSRMERTASGDKIYFALFKPIRDRNWYGNIKKFGIAQSAAPSEGIQIGDIIDADGKKAV
;
A
#
# COMPACT_ATOMS: atom_id res chain seq x y z
N MET A 1 -42.96 -39.86 -35.40
CA MET A 1 -42.97 -38.47 -34.85
C MET A 1 -41.95 -38.22 -33.74
N LYS A 2 -41.73 -39.11 -32.75
CA LYS A 2 -40.78 -38.85 -31.64
C LYS A 2 -39.28 -38.85 -32.03
N ALA A 3 -38.89 -39.56 -33.10
CA ALA A 3 -37.49 -39.59 -33.57
C ALA A 3 -37.10 -38.33 -34.36
N LEU A 4 -38.01 -37.79 -35.17
CA LEU A 4 -37.77 -36.53 -35.90
C LEU A 4 -37.66 -35.32 -34.95
N LEU A 5 -38.44 -35.32 -33.86
CA LEU A 5 -38.40 -34.23 -32.88
C LEU A 5 -37.07 -34.21 -32.10
N LYS A 6 -36.47 -35.37 -31.81
CA LYS A 6 -35.15 -35.45 -31.15
C LYS A 6 -34.01 -35.02 -32.07
N ALA A 7 -34.07 -35.35 -33.36
CA ALA A 7 -33.09 -34.90 -34.34
C ALA A 7 -33.16 -33.38 -34.55
N LEU A 8 -34.37 -32.80 -34.58
CA LEU A 8 -34.56 -31.36 -34.73
C LEU A 8 -34.09 -30.57 -33.50
N VAL A 9 -34.27 -31.11 -32.28
CA VAL A 9 -33.79 -30.48 -31.05
C VAL A 9 -32.26 -30.56 -30.92
N CYS A 10 -31.62 -31.68 -31.31
CA CYS A 10 -30.15 -31.75 -31.34
C CYS A 10 -29.53 -30.85 -32.43
N LEU A 11 -30.19 -30.68 -33.59
CA LEU A 11 -29.71 -29.76 -34.63
C LEU A 11 -29.85 -28.29 -34.23
N LEU A 12 -30.87 -27.94 -33.40
CA LEU A 12 -31.04 -26.57 -32.89
C LEU A 12 -29.98 -26.19 -31.85
N PHE A 13 -29.43 -27.14 -31.10
CA PHE A 13 -28.34 -26.87 -30.13
C PHE A 13 -26.94 -26.80 -30.78
N LEU A 14 -26.78 -27.28 -32.02
CA LEU A 14 -25.52 -27.19 -32.77
C LEU A 14 -25.30 -25.83 -33.46
N PHE A 15 -26.30 -24.95 -33.45
CA PHE A 15 -26.23 -23.58 -34.02
C PHE A 15 -26.32 -22.44 -32.97
N LEU A 16 -26.32 -22.77 -31.68
CA LEU A 16 -26.10 -21.80 -30.60
C LEU A 16 -24.65 -21.91 -30.08
N THR A 17 -23.69 -21.69 -30.96
CA THR A 17 -22.40 -21.17 -30.49
C THR A 17 -22.63 -19.68 -30.23
N ALA A 18 -22.56 -19.27 -28.96
CA ALA A 18 -22.40 -17.86 -28.67
C ALA A 18 -21.17 -17.41 -29.46
N ALA A 19 -21.35 -16.50 -30.41
CA ALA A 19 -20.23 -15.76 -30.97
C ALA A 19 -19.62 -15.00 -29.80
N VAL A 20 -18.59 -15.58 -29.18
CA VAL A 20 -17.68 -14.85 -28.32
C VAL A 20 -16.93 -13.94 -29.28
N PHE A 21 -17.41 -12.72 -29.44
CA PHE A 21 -16.61 -11.64 -29.98
C PHE A 21 -15.50 -11.40 -28.97
N ALA A 22 -14.36 -12.07 -29.16
CA ALA A 22 -13.12 -11.62 -28.54
C ALA A 22 -12.88 -10.20 -29.09
N ASN A 23 -13.02 -9.21 -28.21
CA ASN A 23 -12.78 -7.83 -28.54
C ASN A 23 -11.25 -7.64 -28.60
N ASP A 24 -10.75 -6.80 -29.51
CA ASP A 24 -9.30 -6.64 -29.74
C ASP A 24 -8.52 -6.13 -28.50
N THR A 25 -9.19 -5.84 -27.39
CA THR A 25 -8.57 -5.59 -26.09
C THR A 25 -8.13 -6.85 -25.33
N ASP A 26 -8.70 -8.03 -25.59
CA ASP A 26 -8.35 -9.26 -24.84
C ASP A 26 -7.01 -9.87 -25.25
N LEU A 27 -6.48 -9.49 -26.44
CA LEU A 27 -5.13 -9.86 -26.88
C LEU A 27 -4.04 -8.89 -26.35
N TYR A 28 -4.43 -7.66 -25.99
CA TYR A 28 -3.55 -6.66 -25.37
C TYR A 28 -3.69 -6.59 -23.85
N MET A 29 -4.72 -7.21 -23.30
CA MET A 29 -4.82 -7.60 -21.90
C MET A 29 -4.32 -9.04 -21.72
N ALA A 30 -3.10 -9.32 -22.19
CA ALA A 30 -2.25 -10.08 -21.30
C ALA A 30 -2.12 -9.21 -20.06
N SER A 31 -2.93 -9.49 -19.04
CA SER A 31 -2.49 -9.28 -17.68
C SER A 31 -1.11 -9.92 -17.64
N GLY A 32 -0.07 -9.10 -17.76
CA GLY A 32 1.22 -9.48 -17.23
C GLY A 32 0.95 -9.66 -15.75
N GLN A 33 0.46 -10.83 -15.34
CA GLN A 33 0.51 -11.28 -13.96
C GLN A 33 2.01 -11.49 -13.70
N GLY A 34 2.71 -10.38 -13.56
CA GLY A 34 3.85 -10.35 -12.66
C GLY A 34 3.33 -10.86 -11.33
N VAL A 35 4.12 -11.71 -10.69
CA VAL A 35 3.77 -12.26 -9.40
C VAL A 35 3.40 -11.13 -8.45
N GLU A 36 2.21 -11.21 -7.85
CA GLU A 36 1.72 -10.18 -6.93
C GLU A 36 2.72 -9.97 -5.80
N PRO A 37 3.18 -8.73 -5.55
CA PRO A 37 4.12 -8.47 -4.48
C PRO A 37 3.48 -8.70 -3.11
N ASN A 38 4.30 -9.08 -2.15
CA ASN A 38 3.93 -9.13 -0.74
C ASN A 38 4.21 -7.77 -0.10
N ILE A 39 3.21 -7.21 0.58
CA ILE A 39 3.31 -5.94 1.31
C ILE A 39 2.90 -6.19 2.75
N LEU A 40 3.81 -5.92 3.69
CA LEU A 40 3.52 -5.93 5.11
C LEU A 40 3.45 -4.49 5.61
N ILE A 41 2.31 -4.10 6.16
CA ILE A 41 2.15 -2.80 6.81
C ILE A 41 2.60 -2.95 8.26
N MET A 42 3.66 -2.23 8.65
CA MET A 42 4.08 -2.09 10.04
C MET A 42 3.38 -0.85 10.61
N PHE A 43 2.28 -1.11 11.33
CA PHE A 43 1.36 -0.11 11.82
C PHE A 43 1.71 0.26 13.26
N ASP A 44 2.06 1.53 13.48
CA ASP A 44 2.30 2.06 14.80
C ASP A 44 1.02 2.11 15.65
N ASN A 45 1.06 1.36 16.74
CA ASN A 45 0.01 1.31 17.75
C ASN A 45 0.55 1.73 19.13
N SER A 46 1.54 2.62 19.13
CA SER A 46 2.08 3.26 20.32
C SER A 46 1.09 4.28 20.91
N GLY A 47 1.27 4.63 22.17
CA GLY A 47 0.39 5.55 22.88
C GLY A 47 0.29 6.95 22.26
N SER A 48 1.33 7.42 21.57
CA SER A 48 1.34 8.73 20.87
C SER A 48 0.32 8.79 19.74
N MET A 49 -0.04 7.63 19.17
CA MET A 49 -1.07 7.55 18.13
C MET A 49 -2.49 7.88 18.62
N ASN A 50 -2.70 8.04 19.93
CA ASN A 50 -3.95 8.59 20.49
C ASN A 50 -4.03 10.12 20.45
N GLU A 51 -2.92 10.82 20.20
CA GLU A 51 -2.94 12.27 20.05
C GLU A 51 -3.84 12.68 18.90
N GLU A 52 -4.63 13.73 19.12
CA GLU A 52 -5.54 14.22 18.11
C GLU A 52 -4.83 15.17 17.15
N VAL A 53 -5.02 14.94 15.86
CA VAL A 53 -4.59 15.84 14.81
C VAL A 53 -5.73 16.18 13.88
N GLN A 54 -5.58 17.28 13.16
CA GLN A 54 -6.57 17.70 12.19
C GLN A 54 -6.63 16.68 11.04
N ALA A 55 -7.72 15.92 10.97
CA ALA A 55 -7.82 14.76 10.09
C ALA A 55 -7.82 15.15 8.62
N TYR A 56 -8.58 16.18 8.26
CA TYR A 56 -8.62 16.73 6.92
C TYR A 56 -8.44 18.25 7.03
N PHE A 57 -7.86 18.89 6.02
CA PHE A 57 -7.87 20.34 5.97
C PHE A 57 -9.14 20.79 5.26
N TYR A 58 -9.84 21.75 5.88
CA TYR A 58 -10.91 22.46 5.20
C TYR A 58 -10.31 23.39 4.13
N ASP A 59 -10.77 23.25 2.89
CA ASP A 59 -10.47 24.20 1.83
C ASP A 59 -11.72 25.05 1.52
N PRO A 60 -11.73 26.36 1.80
CA PRO A 60 -12.87 27.22 1.50
C PRO A 60 -13.17 27.36 0.00
N ALA A 61 -12.22 27.03 -0.88
CA ALA A 61 -12.42 27.01 -2.33
C ALA A 61 -13.12 25.71 -2.81
N VAL A 62 -13.03 24.62 -2.05
CA VAL A 62 -13.71 23.37 -2.36
C VAL A 62 -15.19 23.46 -1.99
N LEU A 63 -16.02 22.88 -2.85
CA LEU A 63 -17.45 22.80 -2.65
C LEU A 63 -17.82 21.42 -2.13
N TYR A 64 -18.16 21.34 -0.84
CA TYR A 64 -18.51 20.08 -0.18
C TYR A 64 -19.99 19.74 -0.40
N ASP A 65 -20.28 18.44 -0.45
CA ASP A 65 -21.62 17.93 -0.70
C ASP A 65 -22.65 18.46 0.29
N GLY A 66 -23.80 18.90 -0.24
CA GLY A 66 -24.85 19.60 0.49
C GLY A 66 -25.69 18.74 1.44
N LEU A 67 -25.08 17.79 2.15
CA LEU A 67 -25.75 16.78 2.97
C LEU A 67 -26.43 17.35 4.23
N VAL A 68 -25.87 18.42 4.81
CA VAL A 68 -26.40 19.05 6.03
C VAL A 68 -26.91 20.46 5.77
N VAL A 69 -26.27 21.16 4.83
CA VAL A 69 -26.68 22.48 4.35
C VAL A 69 -26.77 22.40 2.83
N PRO A 70 -27.89 22.82 2.20
CA PRO A 70 -27.97 22.88 0.74
C PRO A 70 -26.79 23.63 0.16
N GLN A 71 -26.21 23.10 -0.93
CA GLN A 71 -25.01 23.64 -1.57
C GLN A 71 -25.16 25.12 -1.96
N ALA A 72 -26.37 25.56 -2.31
CA ALA A 72 -26.70 26.97 -2.60
C ALA A 72 -26.49 27.91 -1.39
N ASN A 73 -26.51 27.39 -0.17
CA ASN A 73 -26.38 28.13 1.08
C ASN A 73 -24.96 28.00 1.69
N ARG A 74 -23.95 27.66 0.88
CA ARG A 74 -22.58 27.40 1.36
C ARG A 74 -21.98 28.57 2.15
N ASP A 75 -22.28 29.81 1.76
CA ASP A 75 -21.72 31.02 2.39
C ASP A 75 -22.61 31.58 3.52
N TYR A 76 -23.72 30.89 3.84
CA TYR A 76 -24.57 31.26 4.97
C TYR A 76 -23.83 31.00 6.27
N VAL A 77 -23.97 31.89 7.25
CA VAL A 77 -23.30 31.80 8.54
C VAL A 77 -24.31 31.32 9.59
N TYR A 78 -23.97 30.22 10.24
CA TYR A 78 -24.73 29.60 11.32
C TYR A 78 -24.04 29.90 12.64
N ARG A 79 -24.84 30.12 13.69
CA ARG A 79 -24.35 30.28 15.07
C ARG A 79 -24.74 29.08 15.91
N LYS A 80 -23.87 28.70 16.85
CA LYS A 80 -24.18 27.67 17.85
C LYS A 80 -25.22 28.19 18.85
N SER A 81 -26.22 27.37 19.15
CA SER A 81 -27.28 27.65 20.12
C SER A 81 -27.64 26.35 20.84
N GLY A 82 -27.05 26.12 22.02
CA GLY A 82 -27.08 24.81 22.67
C GLY A 82 -26.35 23.76 21.80
N ASN A 83 -27.01 22.63 21.56
CA ASN A 83 -26.50 21.56 20.68
C ASN A 83 -26.82 21.79 19.18
N ASN A 84 -27.52 22.86 18.85
CA ASN A 84 -28.02 23.10 17.48
C ASN A 84 -27.29 24.25 16.78
N TRP A 85 -27.25 24.18 15.45
CA TRP A 85 -26.76 25.24 14.57
C TRP A 85 -27.95 25.99 13.97
N VAL A 86 -28.03 27.29 14.23
CA VAL A 86 -29.14 28.14 13.77
C VAL A 86 -28.62 29.14 12.75
N LEU A 87 -29.34 29.33 11.64
CA LEU A 87 -29.01 30.35 10.64
C LEU A 87 -28.94 31.73 11.32
N TRP A 88 -27.86 32.45 11.07
CA TRP A 88 -27.64 33.79 11.63
C TRP A 88 -27.55 34.85 10.56
N LYS A 89 -26.76 34.61 9.50
CA LYS A 89 -26.59 35.50 8.36
C LYS A 89 -26.63 34.72 7.05
N THR A 90 -27.10 35.36 5.98
CA THR A 90 -27.14 34.75 4.64
C THR A 90 -25.91 35.07 3.79
N SER A 91 -24.95 35.80 4.35
CA SER A 91 -23.62 36.01 3.77
C SER A 91 -22.61 36.32 4.88
N ILE A 92 -21.35 35.95 4.65
CA ILE A 92 -20.21 36.31 5.52
C ILE A 92 -20.11 37.84 5.65
N ASP A 93 -20.41 38.61 4.61
CA ASP A 93 -20.29 40.08 4.62
C ASP A 93 -21.22 40.75 5.65
N GLN A 94 -22.31 40.08 6.02
CA GLN A 94 -23.26 40.59 6.99
C GLN A 94 -22.82 40.34 8.46
N VAL A 95 -21.67 39.70 8.67
CA VAL A 95 -21.10 39.46 10.00
C VAL A 95 -20.48 40.76 10.54
N PRO A 96 -20.94 41.29 11.68
CA PRO A 96 -20.54 42.62 12.15
C PRO A 96 -19.06 42.74 12.58
N CYS A 97 -18.43 41.64 12.99
CA CYS A 97 -17.05 41.64 13.46
C CYS A 97 -16.08 41.34 12.31
N ALA A 98 -15.07 42.19 12.14
CA ALA A 98 -14.04 42.02 11.10
C ALA A 98 -13.21 40.73 11.30
N GLY A 99 -12.86 40.40 12.55
CA GLY A 99 -12.17 39.15 12.87
C GLY A 99 -13.01 37.91 12.50
N GLY A 100 -14.31 37.95 12.78
CA GLY A 100 -15.23 36.88 12.40
C GLY A 100 -15.36 36.72 10.88
N ARG A 101 -15.45 37.82 10.12
CA ARG A 101 -15.45 37.77 8.65
C ARG A 101 -14.19 37.11 8.11
N THR A 102 -13.03 37.56 8.57
CA THR A 102 -11.72 37.05 8.13
C THR A 102 -11.59 35.55 8.42
N ALA A 103 -11.93 35.12 9.64
CA ALA A 103 -11.86 33.72 10.03
C ALA A 103 -12.86 32.85 9.25
N LEU A 104 -14.10 33.30 9.07
CA LEU A 104 -15.10 32.56 8.30
C LEU A 104 -14.73 32.42 6.82
N THR A 105 -14.11 33.43 6.22
CA THR A 105 -13.62 33.36 4.83
C THR A 105 -12.46 32.37 4.70
N ASN A 106 -11.48 32.42 5.61
CA ASN A 106 -10.24 31.64 5.47
C ASN A 106 -10.35 30.22 6.03
N GLN A 107 -11.12 30.03 7.10
CA GLN A 107 -11.17 28.79 7.89
C GLN A 107 -12.57 28.19 7.96
N GLY A 108 -13.59 28.91 7.47
CA GLY A 108 -14.98 28.43 7.49
C GLY A 108 -15.65 28.48 8.86
N HIS A 109 -14.92 28.81 9.93
CA HIS A 109 -15.42 28.88 11.30
C HIS A 109 -14.81 30.05 12.07
N TYR A 110 -15.41 30.40 13.21
CA TYR A 110 -14.91 31.44 14.11
C TYR A 110 -15.42 31.20 15.54
N GLU A 111 -14.53 31.33 16.52
CA GLU A 111 -14.89 31.36 17.94
C GLU A 111 -14.28 32.59 18.59
N GLY A 112 -15.13 33.48 19.13
CA GLY A 112 -14.67 34.70 19.78
C GLY A 112 -15.73 35.79 19.89
N GLY A 113 -15.29 36.96 20.34
CA GLY A 113 -16.14 38.13 20.58
C GLY A 113 -16.67 38.76 19.29
N CYS A 114 -17.98 38.77 19.10
CA CYS A 114 -18.64 39.42 17.98
C CYS A 114 -19.93 40.12 18.43
N SER A 115 -19.96 41.45 18.28
CA SER A 115 -21.07 42.32 18.74
C SER A 115 -21.30 42.23 20.26
N GLY A 116 -20.22 42.29 21.05
CA GLY A 116 -20.29 42.27 22.52
C GLY A 116 -20.67 40.93 23.14
N GLN A 117 -20.72 39.84 22.37
CA GLN A 117 -20.97 38.49 22.85
C GLN A 117 -19.94 37.52 22.28
N ASN A 118 -19.51 36.54 23.05
CA ASN A 118 -18.75 35.41 22.51
C ASN A 118 -19.68 34.52 21.68
N ARG A 119 -19.24 34.18 20.47
CA ARG A 119 -20.00 33.38 19.52
C ARG A 119 -19.11 32.32 18.89
N THR A 120 -19.68 31.13 18.71
CA THR A 120 -19.15 30.08 17.85
C THR A 120 -19.95 30.08 16.55
N LEU A 121 -19.27 30.34 15.43
CA LEU A 121 -19.86 30.52 14.10
C LEU A 121 -19.25 29.53 13.11
N ARG A 122 -20.05 29.06 12.14
CA ARG A 122 -19.59 28.21 11.02
C ARG A 122 -20.31 28.62 9.72
N THR A 123 -19.62 28.56 8.60
CA THR A 123 -20.23 28.67 7.26
C THR A 123 -20.99 27.38 6.92
N GLY A 124 -21.94 27.47 5.99
CA GLY A 124 -22.65 26.30 5.46
C GLY A 124 -21.70 25.27 4.85
N ASN A 125 -20.72 25.75 4.08
CA ASN A 125 -19.68 24.93 3.44
C ASN A 125 -18.86 24.16 4.48
N TYR A 126 -18.44 24.83 5.55
CA TYR A 126 -17.68 24.19 6.63
C TYR A 126 -18.52 23.15 7.39
N ARG A 127 -19.83 23.35 7.53
CA ARG A 127 -20.72 22.33 8.12
C ARG A 127 -20.85 21.08 7.24
N ASN A 128 -20.91 21.25 5.92
CA ASN A 128 -20.90 20.15 4.97
C ASN A 128 -19.56 19.40 4.99
N TYR A 129 -18.45 20.14 5.04
CA TYR A 129 -17.12 19.59 5.24
C TYR A 129 -17.03 18.73 6.50
N LEU A 130 -17.43 19.25 7.67
CA LEU A 130 -17.42 18.48 8.91
C LEU A 130 -18.28 17.21 8.80
N ASN A 131 -19.43 17.29 8.12
CA ASN A 131 -20.23 16.11 7.87
C ASN A 131 -19.51 15.08 6.98
N SER A 132 -18.78 15.53 5.95
CA SER A 132 -18.03 14.64 5.05
C SER A 132 -16.92 13.86 5.76
N ILE A 133 -16.37 14.40 6.85
CA ILE A 133 -15.28 13.74 7.61
C ILE A 133 -15.79 12.97 8.84
N GLY A 134 -17.09 13.00 9.15
CA GLY A 134 -17.68 12.29 10.29
C GLY A 134 -17.94 13.14 11.54
N GLY A 135 -17.86 14.46 11.44
CA GLY A 135 -18.32 15.41 12.47
C GLY A 135 -17.20 16.07 13.26
N ASP A 136 -16.10 15.36 13.49
CA ASP A 136 -14.95 15.83 14.27
C ASP A 136 -13.76 16.17 13.37
N GLU A 137 -13.27 17.39 13.50
CA GLU A 137 -12.11 17.90 12.75
C GLU A 137 -10.80 17.34 13.28
N PHE A 138 -10.77 17.06 14.58
CA PHE A 138 -9.64 16.47 15.28
C PHE A 138 -10.00 15.02 15.60
N LEU A 139 -9.16 14.11 15.13
CA LEU A 139 -9.32 12.69 15.39
C LEU A 139 -7.97 12.15 15.88
N PRO A 140 -7.97 11.11 16.73
CA PRO A 140 -6.75 10.40 17.07
C PRO A 140 -6.02 9.94 15.80
N LYS A 141 -4.69 10.08 15.77
CA LYS A 141 -3.85 9.68 14.63
C LYS A 141 -4.11 8.23 14.20
N VAL A 142 -4.30 7.31 15.15
CA VAL A 142 -4.65 5.91 14.91
C VAL A 142 -5.95 5.75 14.10
N VAL A 143 -6.96 6.57 14.38
CA VAL A 143 -8.26 6.53 13.67
C VAL A 143 -8.08 6.98 12.23
N ILE A 144 -7.29 8.04 12.02
CA ILE A 144 -6.97 8.55 10.68
C ILE A 144 -6.22 7.49 9.87
N ALA A 145 -5.16 6.90 10.45
CA ALA A 145 -4.36 5.89 9.77
C ALA A 145 -5.20 4.65 9.40
N LYS A 146 -6.02 4.14 10.31
CA LYS A 146 -6.96 3.03 10.01
C LYS A 146 -7.91 3.37 8.86
N ARG A 147 -8.54 4.55 8.88
CA ARG A 147 -9.48 4.96 7.84
C ARG A 147 -8.77 5.04 6.48
N VAL A 148 -7.63 5.71 6.40
CA VAL A 148 -6.88 5.86 5.14
C VAL A 148 -6.46 4.51 4.57
N ILE A 149 -5.95 3.60 5.41
CA ILE A 149 -5.54 2.27 4.97
C ILE A 149 -6.75 1.46 4.50
N THR A 150 -7.83 1.43 5.27
CA THR A 150 -9.03 0.65 4.90
C THR A 150 -9.71 1.20 3.64
N GLU A 151 -9.77 2.51 3.45
CA GLU A 151 -10.20 3.14 2.19
C GLU A 151 -9.28 2.73 1.04
N PHE A 152 -7.97 2.75 1.25
CA PHE A 152 -7.01 2.32 0.25
C PHE A 152 -7.19 0.84 -0.15
N LEU A 153 -7.38 -0.06 0.82
CA LEU A 153 -7.64 -1.49 0.57
C LEU A 153 -8.87 -1.71 -0.33
N ASN A 154 -9.79 -0.75 -0.40
CA ASN A 154 -10.94 -0.80 -1.31
C ASN A 154 -10.60 -0.48 -2.76
N THR A 155 -9.47 0.18 -3.02
CA THR A 155 -9.10 0.73 -4.32
C THR A 155 -7.99 -0.05 -5.03
N VAL A 156 -7.17 -0.80 -4.29
CA VAL A 156 -6.01 -1.50 -4.84
C VAL A 156 -6.33 -2.96 -5.18
N GLN A 157 -5.74 -3.46 -6.27
CA GLN A 157 -5.78 -4.85 -6.70
C GLN A 157 -4.40 -5.30 -7.19
N GLY A 158 -4.17 -6.61 -7.33
CA GLY A 158 -2.91 -7.16 -7.86
C GLY A 158 -1.74 -7.11 -6.87
N VAL A 159 -2.03 -7.07 -5.57
CA VAL A 159 -1.05 -7.07 -4.47
C VAL A 159 -1.55 -7.95 -3.33
N ARG A 160 -0.61 -8.49 -2.56
CA ARG A 160 -0.89 -9.24 -1.33
C ARG A 160 -0.53 -8.38 -0.14
N ILE A 161 -1.44 -8.21 0.81
CA ILE A 161 -1.24 -7.31 1.95
C ILE A 161 -1.50 -8.04 3.26
N GLY A 162 -0.66 -7.75 4.24
CA GLY A 162 -0.85 -8.07 5.65
C GLY A 162 -0.51 -6.87 6.52
N ALA A 163 -0.74 -7.01 7.83
CA ALA A 163 -0.44 -5.98 8.81
C ALA A 163 0.27 -6.59 10.02
N MET A 164 1.17 -5.82 10.62
CA MET A 164 1.80 -6.10 11.89
C MET A 164 1.78 -4.86 12.77
N VAL A 165 1.87 -5.07 14.07
CA VAL A 165 1.81 -4.03 15.10
C VAL A 165 2.88 -4.29 16.15
N PHE A 166 3.17 -3.29 16.98
CA PHE A 166 4.10 -3.42 18.08
C PHE A 166 3.50 -4.24 19.22
N ASN A 167 4.37 -4.97 19.91
CA ASN A 167 4.07 -5.48 21.24
C ASN A 167 4.21 -4.36 22.27
N THR A 168 3.83 -4.61 23.52
CA THR A 168 3.79 -3.56 24.54
C THR A 168 5.11 -2.82 24.68
N SER A 169 6.23 -3.53 24.82
CA SER A 169 7.54 -2.93 25.01
C SER A 169 8.61 -3.41 24.03
N GLU A 170 8.63 -4.68 23.63
CA GLU A 170 9.69 -5.21 22.77
C GLU A 170 9.12 -5.97 21.56
N GLY A 171 9.68 -5.67 20.39
CA GLY A 171 9.32 -6.26 19.11
C GLY A 171 7.87 -6.02 18.66
N GLY A 172 7.42 -6.87 17.75
CA GLY A 172 6.06 -6.81 17.23
C GLY A 172 5.45 -8.16 16.96
N ARG A 173 4.23 -8.14 16.42
CA ARG A 173 3.47 -9.33 16.06
C ARG A 173 2.66 -9.10 14.81
N ILE A 174 2.40 -10.19 14.07
CA ILE A 174 1.50 -10.17 12.93
C ILE A 174 0.07 -9.95 13.44
N GLN A 175 -0.53 -8.85 12.98
CA GLN A 175 -1.94 -8.53 13.23
C GLN A 175 -2.82 -9.23 12.18
N SER A 176 -2.35 -9.29 10.94
CA SER A 176 -3.00 -9.99 9.85
C SER A 176 -1.97 -10.52 8.86
N THR A 177 -2.05 -11.80 8.50
CA THR A 177 -1.08 -12.43 7.58
C THR A 177 -1.23 -11.90 6.16
N ILE A 178 -0.14 -11.92 5.38
CA ILE A 178 -0.16 -11.48 3.98
C ILE A 178 -1.01 -12.43 3.11
N LYS A 179 -2.18 -11.95 2.68
CA LYS A 179 -3.11 -12.65 1.80
C LYS A 179 -3.45 -11.81 0.58
N ASN A 180 -4.10 -12.43 -0.41
CA ASN A 180 -4.62 -11.71 -1.57
C ASN A 180 -5.76 -10.79 -1.13
N LEU A 181 -5.92 -9.65 -1.79
CA LEU A 181 -7.02 -8.72 -1.50
C LEU A 181 -8.30 -9.14 -2.21
N SER A 182 -8.85 -10.29 -1.84
CA SER A 182 -10.04 -10.87 -2.49
C SER A 182 -11.12 -11.27 -1.48
N GLY A 183 -12.37 -10.88 -1.77
CA GLY A 183 -13.55 -11.27 -1.01
C GLY A 183 -13.37 -11.20 0.52
N ALA A 184 -13.54 -12.35 1.18
CA ALA A 184 -13.47 -12.48 2.63
C ALA A 184 -12.10 -12.18 3.25
N GLU A 185 -11.00 -12.40 2.52
CA GLU A 185 -9.63 -12.15 3.03
C GLU A 185 -9.37 -10.66 3.24
N LYS A 186 -9.92 -9.84 2.34
CA LYS A 186 -9.87 -8.39 2.47
C LYS A 186 -10.72 -7.90 3.65
N ASP A 187 -11.91 -8.48 3.83
CA ASP A 187 -12.80 -8.11 4.95
C ASP A 187 -12.17 -8.47 6.30
N GLU A 188 -11.47 -9.60 6.39
CA GLU A 188 -10.67 -10.01 7.56
C GLU A 188 -9.54 -9.00 7.84
N LEU A 189 -8.74 -8.64 6.83
CA LEU A 189 -7.68 -7.64 6.98
C LEU A 189 -8.23 -6.28 7.45
N VAL A 190 -9.36 -5.83 6.89
CA VAL A 190 -10.02 -4.58 7.31
C VAL A 190 -10.49 -4.67 8.76
N ALA A 191 -11.07 -5.80 9.18
CA ALA A 191 -11.49 -6.01 10.57
C ALA A 191 -10.28 -6.01 11.52
N ASP A 192 -9.20 -6.69 11.16
CA ASP A 192 -7.96 -6.77 11.94
C ASP A 192 -7.32 -5.39 12.12
N ILE A 193 -7.29 -4.56 11.06
CA ILE A 193 -6.79 -3.18 11.13
C ILE A 193 -7.68 -2.32 12.03
N ASN A 194 -9.00 -2.44 11.91
CA ASN A 194 -9.94 -1.69 12.73
C ASN A 194 -9.81 -2.02 14.23
N ASN A 195 -9.37 -3.23 14.57
CA ASN A 195 -9.16 -3.70 15.93
C ASN A 195 -7.83 -3.25 16.57
N ILE A 196 -6.94 -2.58 15.85
CA ILE A 196 -5.64 -2.12 16.41
C ILE A 196 -5.87 -1.09 17.52
N VAL A 197 -5.24 -1.25 18.68
CA VAL A 197 -5.37 -0.30 19.80
C VAL A 197 -4.02 0.35 20.09
N ALA A 198 -4.02 1.67 20.25
CA ALA A 198 -2.85 2.51 20.44
C ALA A 198 -2.46 2.58 21.93
N GLU A 199 -1.63 1.65 22.42
CA GLU A 199 -1.32 1.52 23.86
C GLU A 199 0.14 1.11 24.14
N THR A 200 0.98 0.98 23.11
CA THR A 200 2.32 0.42 23.25
C THR A 200 3.43 1.49 23.30
N TRP A 201 4.67 1.03 23.44
CA TRP A 201 5.87 1.77 23.05
C TRP A 201 6.12 1.63 21.54
N THR A 202 7.25 2.16 21.07
CA THR A 202 7.60 2.28 19.63
C THR A 202 8.90 1.51 19.30
N PRO A 203 8.93 0.16 19.47
CA PRO A 203 10.12 -0.68 19.23
C PRO A 203 10.32 -0.93 17.72
N LEU A 204 10.73 0.11 16.99
CA LEU A 204 10.75 0.12 15.53
C LEU A 204 11.70 -0.93 14.95
N ALA A 205 12.97 -0.95 15.37
CA ALA A 205 13.99 -1.84 14.82
C ALA A 205 13.71 -3.30 15.17
N GLU A 206 13.29 -3.58 16.40
CA GLU A 206 12.90 -4.91 16.85
C GLU A 206 11.70 -5.45 16.07
N THR A 207 10.71 -4.60 15.81
CA THR A 207 9.54 -4.96 15.00
C THR A 207 9.93 -5.24 13.56
N LEU A 208 10.80 -4.43 12.97
CA LEU A 208 11.28 -4.66 11.61
C LEU A 208 12.09 -5.96 11.52
N TYR A 209 12.91 -6.26 12.53
CA TYR A 209 13.60 -7.55 12.63
C TYR A 209 12.62 -8.73 12.67
N GLU A 210 11.57 -8.62 13.46
CA GLU A 210 10.50 -9.63 13.54
C GLU A 210 9.77 -9.81 12.20
N ALA A 211 9.58 -8.73 11.43
CA ALA A 211 9.07 -8.82 10.06
C ALA A 211 9.97 -9.70 9.17
N GLY A 212 11.29 -9.57 9.31
CA GLY A 212 12.25 -10.44 8.64
C GLY A 212 12.07 -11.92 8.99
N LEU A 213 11.82 -12.24 10.26
CA LEU A 213 11.53 -13.61 10.69
C LEU A 213 10.21 -14.13 10.11
N TYR A 214 9.20 -13.27 10.00
CA TYR A 214 7.93 -13.60 9.34
C TYR A 214 8.15 -13.93 7.86
N PHE A 215 8.89 -13.10 7.13
CA PHE A 215 9.20 -13.35 5.71
C PHE A 215 10.08 -14.59 5.51
N LYS A 216 10.97 -14.89 6.45
CA LYS A 216 11.79 -16.12 6.46
C LYS A 216 10.98 -17.38 6.79
N GLY A 217 9.80 -17.24 7.40
CA GLY A 217 9.03 -18.36 7.92
C GLY A 217 9.71 -19.05 9.11
N GLY A 218 10.38 -18.27 9.97
CA GLY A 218 11.08 -18.78 11.14
C GLY A 218 10.25 -18.75 12.43
N ALA A 219 10.87 -19.18 13.53
CA ALA A 219 10.34 -18.95 14.87
C ALA A 219 10.39 -17.46 15.22
N SER A 220 9.32 -16.97 15.84
CA SER A 220 9.26 -15.61 16.37
C SER A 220 10.29 -15.43 17.49
N TYR A 221 10.95 -14.28 17.54
CA TYR A 221 11.87 -13.97 18.64
C TYR A 221 11.10 -13.36 19.83
N PHE A 222 10.14 -12.49 19.56
CA PHE A 222 9.40 -11.76 20.60
C PHE A 222 8.07 -12.40 21.03
N ASN A 223 7.59 -13.42 20.30
CA ASN A 223 6.31 -14.08 20.58
C ASN A 223 6.53 -15.58 20.84
N SER A 224 6.67 -15.94 22.11
CA SER A 224 6.93 -17.32 22.53
C SER A 224 5.87 -18.29 21.99
N GLY A 225 6.34 -19.40 21.40
CA GLY A 225 5.48 -20.44 20.82
C GLY A 225 4.93 -20.12 19.42
N VAL A 226 5.27 -18.96 18.84
CA VAL A 226 4.86 -18.60 17.48
C VAL A 226 5.93 -19.03 16.47
N HIS A 227 5.49 -19.77 15.45
CA HIS A 227 6.30 -20.08 14.28
C HIS A 227 5.58 -19.58 13.04
N TYR A 228 6.26 -18.73 12.25
CA TYR A 228 5.66 -18.14 11.08
C TYR A 228 5.66 -19.07 9.88
N ILE A 229 4.73 -18.80 8.98
CA ILE A 229 4.70 -19.37 7.63
C ILE A 229 5.11 -18.25 6.70
N SER A 230 6.18 -18.46 5.92
CA SER A 230 6.66 -17.47 4.97
C SER A 230 5.56 -17.13 3.95
N PRO A 231 5.31 -15.84 3.67
CA PRO A 231 4.40 -15.41 2.62
C PRO A 231 5.02 -15.50 1.21
N ILE A 232 6.33 -15.76 1.10
CA ILE A 232 7.08 -15.82 -0.16
C ILE A 232 6.73 -17.12 -0.89
N GLN A 233 6.06 -16.98 -2.04
CA GLN A 233 5.57 -18.09 -2.84
C GLN A 233 6.39 -18.34 -4.11
N TYR A 234 7.09 -17.33 -4.62
CA TYR A 234 7.79 -17.40 -5.89
C TYR A 234 9.13 -16.68 -5.86
N ALA A 235 10.10 -17.16 -6.64
CA ALA A 235 11.45 -16.60 -6.70
C ALA A 235 11.48 -15.11 -7.12
N CYS A 236 10.61 -14.70 -8.05
CA CYS A 236 10.52 -13.32 -8.52
C CYS A 236 9.50 -12.46 -7.75
N GLN A 237 8.90 -13.00 -6.68
CA GLN A 237 7.96 -12.25 -5.84
C GLN A 237 8.73 -11.20 -5.04
N ARG A 238 8.35 -9.93 -5.21
CA ARG A 238 8.95 -8.84 -4.43
C ARG A 238 8.27 -8.71 -3.07
N ASN A 239 9.07 -8.42 -2.05
CA ASN A 239 8.62 -8.24 -0.67
C ASN A 239 8.87 -6.81 -0.21
N TYR A 240 7.87 -6.24 0.44
CA TYR A 240 7.88 -4.85 0.90
C TYR A 240 7.40 -4.74 2.32
N VAL A 241 8.02 -3.85 3.08
CA VAL A 241 7.51 -3.37 4.37
C VAL A 241 7.20 -1.88 4.23
N ILE A 242 6.04 -1.46 4.72
CA ILE A 242 5.66 -0.05 4.80
C ILE A 242 5.51 0.29 6.28
N ILE A 243 6.42 1.10 6.80
CA ILE A 243 6.39 1.61 8.17
C ILE A 243 5.53 2.87 8.21
N ILE A 244 4.61 2.95 9.16
CA ILE A 244 3.81 4.14 9.43
C ILE A 244 3.90 4.38 10.92
N THR A 245 4.51 5.49 11.31
CA THR A 245 4.74 5.82 12.72
C THR A 245 4.66 7.32 12.95
N ASP A 246 4.22 7.72 14.14
CA ASP A 246 4.18 9.12 14.56
C ASP A 246 5.27 9.51 15.56
N GLY A 247 6.15 8.57 15.90
CA GLY A 247 7.14 8.72 16.94
C GLY A 247 8.54 8.28 16.52
N GLU A 248 9.52 8.73 17.30
CA GLU A 248 10.86 8.17 17.29
C GLU A 248 10.89 6.83 18.03
N SER A 249 11.96 6.06 17.82
CA SER A 249 12.20 4.79 18.49
C SER A 249 12.12 4.91 20.02
N THR A 250 11.41 3.99 20.67
CA THR A 250 11.37 3.81 22.14
C THR A 250 11.28 2.33 22.50
N GLN A 251 11.88 1.92 23.63
CA GLN A 251 11.99 0.52 24.06
C GLN A 251 12.55 -0.41 22.96
N ASP A 252 13.64 -0.01 22.32
CA ASP A 252 14.14 -0.65 21.09
C ASP A 252 15.61 -1.07 21.27
N ARG A 253 15.93 -1.66 22.43
CA ARG A 253 17.30 -1.95 22.89
C ARG A 253 17.57 -3.45 23.12
N ASN A 254 16.70 -4.33 22.66
CA ASN A 254 16.91 -5.76 22.81
C ASN A 254 18.24 -6.19 22.18
N SER A 255 18.95 -7.10 22.86
CA SER A 255 20.28 -7.56 22.46
C SER A 255 20.30 -8.27 21.10
N VAL A 256 19.15 -8.67 20.56
CA VAL A 256 19.05 -9.22 19.20
C VAL A 256 19.50 -8.20 18.15
N LEU A 257 19.26 -6.91 18.38
CA LEU A 257 19.66 -5.86 17.44
C LEU A 257 21.18 -5.79 17.34
N SER A 258 21.90 -5.72 18.47
CA SER A 258 23.36 -5.65 18.45
C SER A 258 24.03 -6.96 18.02
N SER A 259 23.42 -8.12 18.31
CA SER A 259 24.01 -9.43 18.02
C SER A 259 23.71 -9.97 16.62
N ALA A 260 22.52 -9.74 16.09
CA ALA A 260 22.12 -10.23 14.76
C ALA A 260 22.29 -9.17 13.66
N ILE A 261 22.01 -7.90 13.98
CA ILE A 261 22.05 -6.80 13.03
C ILE A 261 23.41 -6.10 13.15
N GLY A 262 23.69 -5.44 14.28
CA GLY A 262 24.85 -4.58 14.47
C GLY A 262 24.80 -3.33 13.58
N ASP A 263 25.92 -2.58 13.54
CA ASP A 263 26.13 -1.42 12.66
C ASP A 263 26.32 -1.91 11.21
N ARG A 264 25.24 -1.91 10.44
CA ARG A 264 25.18 -2.41 9.06
C ARG A 264 25.50 -1.31 8.07
N ASP A 265 25.10 -0.07 8.34
CA ASP A 265 25.34 1.05 7.44
C ASP A 265 26.71 1.71 7.64
N GLY A 266 27.37 1.46 8.76
CA GLY A 266 28.72 1.88 9.09
C GLY A 266 28.82 3.30 9.64
N ASP A 267 27.71 3.91 10.08
CA ASP A 267 27.70 5.27 10.60
C ASP A 267 28.00 5.34 12.11
N GLY A 268 27.83 4.22 12.81
CA GLY A 268 28.16 4.03 14.22
C GLY A 268 27.28 4.82 15.18
N ARG A 269 26.00 5.05 14.85
CA ARG A 269 25.04 5.79 15.68
C ARG A 269 24.26 4.92 16.67
N GLU A 270 24.46 3.62 16.62
CA GLU A 270 23.84 2.64 17.50
C GLU A 270 24.39 2.78 18.93
N PRO A 271 23.68 2.27 19.96
CA PRO A 271 24.20 2.25 21.32
C PRO A 271 25.59 1.62 21.44
N GLY A 272 26.55 2.41 21.91
CA GLY A 272 27.96 2.01 22.01
C GLY A 272 28.82 2.26 20.77
N GLY A 273 28.25 2.83 19.70
CA GLY A 273 28.95 3.23 18.48
C GLY A 273 29.75 4.54 18.63
N ALA A 274 30.58 4.85 17.63
CA ALA A 274 31.46 6.03 17.64
C ALA A 274 30.72 7.38 17.55
N HIS A 275 29.49 7.36 17.04
CA HIS A 275 28.61 8.51 16.86
C HIS A 275 27.23 8.29 17.51
N GLU A 276 27.17 7.52 18.62
CA GLU A 276 25.92 7.14 19.30
C GLU A 276 24.93 8.31 19.39
N VAL A 277 23.71 8.10 18.89
CA VAL A 277 22.59 9.02 19.03
C VAL A 277 21.70 8.57 20.19
N TYR A 278 21.44 9.48 21.12
CA TYR A 278 20.60 9.21 22.29
C TYR A 278 19.13 9.47 21.99
N TYR A 279 18.33 8.41 22.11
CA TYR A 279 16.88 8.46 22.05
C TYR A 279 16.25 8.40 23.44
N ALA A 280 15.08 9.02 23.59
CA ALA A 280 14.30 8.95 24.82
C ALA A 280 13.77 7.52 25.07
N SER A 281 13.39 7.23 26.32
CA SER A 281 12.66 6.00 26.69
C SER A 281 13.27 4.70 26.16
N TYR A 282 14.61 4.60 26.19
CA TYR A 282 15.35 3.43 25.72
C TYR A 282 15.18 3.14 24.22
N GLY A 283 15.01 4.16 23.39
CA GLY A 283 15.08 4.03 21.93
C GLY A 283 16.51 3.83 21.39
N THR A 284 16.60 3.56 20.08
CA THR A 284 17.86 3.38 19.35
C THR A 284 17.77 3.81 17.89
N ASP A 285 18.95 3.84 17.24
CA ASP A 285 19.10 4.15 15.83
C ASP A 285 19.03 2.91 14.92
N TYR A 286 18.94 1.68 15.45
CA TYR A 286 19.08 0.41 14.70
C TYR A 286 18.06 0.17 13.55
N LEU A 287 17.09 1.06 13.33
CA LEU A 287 16.01 0.83 12.38
C LEU A 287 16.51 0.83 10.92
N ASP A 288 17.42 1.73 10.59
CA ASP A 288 18.03 1.79 9.26
C ASP A 288 18.99 0.63 9.01
N ASP A 289 19.74 0.22 10.01
CA ASP A 289 20.52 -1.02 9.99
C ASP A 289 19.65 -2.26 9.77
N ALA A 290 18.50 -2.33 10.45
CA ALA A 290 17.54 -3.42 10.27
C ALA A 290 16.99 -3.42 8.84
N ALA A 291 16.63 -2.26 8.30
CA ALA A 291 16.20 -2.14 6.90
C ALA A 291 17.30 -2.54 5.92
N LYS A 292 18.54 -2.12 6.17
CA LYS A 292 19.71 -2.51 5.38
C LYS A 292 19.92 -4.01 5.41
N TYR A 293 19.89 -4.61 6.60
CA TYR A 293 20.05 -6.05 6.78
C TYR A 293 18.99 -6.84 6.00
N LEU A 294 17.73 -6.43 6.05
CA LEU A 294 16.64 -7.10 5.33
C LEU A 294 16.71 -6.90 3.81
N TYR A 295 17.26 -5.78 3.35
CA TYR A 295 17.55 -5.58 1.93
C TYR A 295 18.76 -6.40 1.47
N ASP A 296 19.78 -6.53 2.34
CA ASP A 296 21.05 -7.16 2.03
C ASP A 296 21.04 -8.69 2.21
N THR A 297 20.05 -9.23 2.91
CA THR A 297 19.92 -10.65 3.20
C THR A 297 18.93 -11.35 2.27
N ASP A 298 19.25 -12.58 1.88
CA ASP A 298 18.28 -13.48 1.26
C ASP A 298 17.45 -14.17 2.35
N LEU A 299 16.13 -13.99 2.31
CA LEU A 299 15.22 -14.54 3.31
C LEU A 299 14.69 -15.92 2.95
N SER A 300 14.99 -16.46 1.76
CA SER A 300 14.55 -17.80 1.37
C SER A 300 15.55 -18.53 0.50
N SER A 301 16.28 -19.48 1.11
CA SER A 301 17.19 -20.38 0.38
C SER A 301 16.46 -21.42 -0.48
N SER A 302 15.13 -21.39 -0.55
CA SER A 302 14.32 -22.32 -1.36
C SER A 302 14.14 -21.85 -2.79
N PHE A 303 14.52 -20.60 -3.09
CA PHE A 303 14.36 -19.99 -4.39
C PHE A 303 15.69 -19.47 -4.90
N ASP A 304 15.85 -19.44 -6.22
CA ASP A 304 17.00 -18.81 -6.84
C ASP A 304 16.92 -17.29 -6.71
N GLY A 305 18.07 -16.65 -6.53
CA GLY A 305 18.17 -15.21 -6.39
C GLY A 305 18.15 -14.78 -4.92
N LYS A 306 17.64 -13.57 -4.69
CA LYS A 306 17.63 -12.95 -3.36
C LYS A 306 16.22 -12.49 -3.05
N GLN A 307 15.62 -13.09 -2.04
CA GLN A 307 14.27 -12.80 -1.58
C GLN A 307 14.37 -11.78 -0.44
N ASN A 308 14.78 -10.57 -0.78
CA ASN A 308 14.95 -9.48 0.16
C ASN A 308 13.67 -8.66 0.35
N ILE A 309 13.71 -7.75 1.33
CA ILE A 309 12.64 -6.78 1.59
C ILE A 309 13.11 -5.39 1.19
N SER A 310 12.25 -4.62 0.54
CA SER A 310 12.45 -3.17 0.43
C SER A 310 11.53 -2.42 1.40
N THR A 311 12.07 -1.45 2.13
CA THR A 311 11.37 -0.77 3.23
C THR A 311 11.00 0.66 2.83
N TYR A 312 9.72 1.00 2.90
CA TYR A 312 9.21 2.36 2.81
C TYR A 312 8.85 2.87 4.20
N ALA A 313 8.93 4.18 4.40
CA ALA A 313 8.59 4.80 5.67
C ALA A 313 7.67 6.00 5.46
N ILE A 314 6.66 6.12 6.32
CA ILE A 314 5.80 7.28 6.44
C ILE A 314 5.93 7.81 7.86
N GLY A 315 6.48 9.02 7.99
CA GLY A 315 6.42 9.79 9.23
C GLY A 315 5.08 10.50 9.31
N PHE A 316 4.18 10.00 10.14
CA PHE A 316 2.87 10.59 10.33
C PHE A 316 2.91 11.60 11.48
N THR A 317 2.81 12.89 11.16
CA THR A 317 2.93 14.01 12.09
C THR A 317 4.34 14.23 12.66
N ILE A 318 5.32 13.46 12.16
CA ILE A 318 6.73 13.54 12.54
C ILE A 318 7.66 13.56 11.31
N GLN A 319 8.64 14.45 11.32
CA GLN A 319 9.78 14.41 10.41
C GLN A 319 10.96 13.76 11.13
N SER A 320 11.43 12.61 10.64
CA SER A 320 12.46 11.81 11.30
C SER A 320 13.58 11.47 10.32
N ASP A 321 14.80 11.88 10.67
CA ASP A 321 16.02 11.57 9.90
C ASP A 321 16.31 10.05 9.91
N LEU A 322 15.93 9.36 10.99
CA LEU A 322 16.04 7.91 11.07
C LEU A 322 15.12 7.22 10.06
N LEU A 323 13.86 7.65 9.94
CA LEU A 323 12.93 7.10 8.94
C LEU A 323 13.40 7.39 7.50
N GLU A 324 14.01 8.55 7.27
CA GLU A 324 14.58 8.89 5.97
C GLU A 324 15.74 7.97 5.60
N ARG A 325 16.71 7.78 6.51
CA ARG A 325 17.81 6.82 6.33
C ARG A 325 17.32 5.38 6.18
N THR A 326 16.33 4.99 6.98
CA THR A 326 15.71 3.65 6.92
C THR A 326 15.17 3.36 5.53
N ALA A 327 14.45 4.31 4.94
CA ALA A 327 13.93 4.17 3.59
C ALA A 327 15.05 4.15 2.54
N ALA A 328 16.11 4.95 2.74
CA ALA A 328 17.26 4.97 1.84
C ALA A 328 18.02 3.64 1.83
N HIS A 329 18.38 3.12 3.01
CA HIS A 329 19.08 1.85 3.17
C HIS A 329 18.20 0.63 2.84
N GLY A 330 16.89 0.74 3.04
CA GLY A 330 15.89 -0.24 2.61
C GLY A 330 15.48 -0.14 1.13
N HIS A 331 16.10 0.74 0.33
CA HIS A 331 15.77 0.97 -1.09
C HIS A 331 14.29 1.31 -1.40
N GLY A 332 13.60 1.91 -0.43
CA GLY A 332 12.28 2.49 -0.57
C GLY A 332 12.33 4.01 -0.67
N LYS A 333 11.29 4.65 -0.13
CA LYS A 333 11.12 6.11 -0.09
C LYS A 333 10.49 6.52 1.23
N TYR A 334 10.90 7.68 1.72
CA TYR A 334 10.34 8.32 2.89
C TYR A 334 9.28 9.36 2.49
N PHE A 335 8.19 9.42 3.24
CA PHE A 335 7.14 10.41 3.08
C PHE A 335 6.76 11.02 4.43
N TYR A 336 6.64 12.34 4.46
CA TYR A 336 6.03 13.05 5.58
C TYR A 336 4.54 13.27 5.32
N SER A 337 3.70 12.99 6.30
CA SER A 337 2.25 13.21 6.24
C SER A 337 1.78 13.81 7.54
N ASN A 338 0.91 14.82 7.52
CA ASN A 338 0.44 15.50 8.75
C ASN A 338 -1.09 15.47 8.91
N ASN A 339 -1.78 14.80 7.99
CA ASN A 339 -3.23 14.62 7.99
C ASN A 339 -3.62 13.39 7.15
N ALA A 340 -4.92 13.07 7.08
CA ALA A 340 -5.45 11.95 6.31
C ALA A 340 -5.16 12.06 4.81
N GLN A 341 -5.28 13.26 4.22
CA GLN A 341 -5.09 13.44 2.78
C GLN A 341 -3.64 13.21 2.35
N SER A 342 -2.67 13.78 3.08
CA SER A 342 -1.25 13.59 2.82
C SER A 342 -0.83 12.15 3.09
N LEU A 343 -1.42 11.49 4.11
CA LEU A 343 -1.22 10.07 4.37
C LEU A 343 -1.73 9.21 3.21
N ALA A 344 -2.94 9.49 2.70
CA ALA A 344 -3.51 8.80 1.54
C ALA A 344 -2.65 8.99 0.29
N ASN A 345 -2.18 10.21 0.02
CA ASN A 345 -1.29 10.50 -1.11
C ASN A 345 0.05 9.76 -0.98
N SER A 346 0.64 9.71 0.22
CA SER A 346 1.89 9.01 0.49
C SER A 346 1.75 7.51 0.24
N PHE A 347 0.68 6.90 0.74
CA PHE A 347 0.35 5.50 0.47
C PHE A 347 0.15 5.22 -1.03
N GLN A 348 -0.64 6.05 -1.73
CA GLN A 348 -0.85 5.92 -3.17
C GLN A 348 0.47 5.99 -3.95
N ASN A 349 1.38 6.91 -3.56
CA ASN A 349 2.69 7.03 -4.18
C ASN A 349 3.57 5.80 -3.94
N ILE A 350 3.58 5.25 -2.72
CA ILE A 350 4.34 4.04 -2.39
C ILE A 350 3.86 2.86 -3.24
N ILE A 351 2.54 2.67 -3.31
CA ILE A 351 1.95 1.55 -4.03
C ILE A 351 2.13 1.71 -5.53
N GLY A 352 1.99 2.92 -6.06
CA GLY A 352 2.32 3.22 -7.46
C GLY A 352 3.78 2.89 -7.79
N ASP A 353 4.72 3.20 -6.88
CA ASP A 353 6.12 2.84 -7.02
C ASP A 353 6.33 1.32 -6.99
N ILE A 354 5.69 0.61 -6.04
CA ILE A 354 5.71 -0.86 -5.94
C ILE A 354 5.19 -1.51 -7.22
N LEU A 355 4.02 -1.09 -7.72
CA LEU A 355 3.40 -1.66 -8.93
C LEU A 355 4.22 -1.36 -10.20
N SER A 356 4.87 -0.19 -10.27
CA SER A 356 5.78 0.14 -11.37
C SER A 356 7.03 -0.74 -11.37
N LYS A 357 7.40 -1.25 -10.20
CA LYS A 357 8.56 -2.10 -9.94
C LYS A 357 8.25 -3.58 -10.23
N THR A 358 6.98 -4.00 -10.15
CA THR A 358 6.55 -5.40 -10.33
C THR A 358 5.96 -5.72 -11.71
N SER A 359 5.53 -4.70 -12.47
CA SER A 359 5.03 -4.90 -13.83
C SER A 359 6.16 -5.15 -14.83
N THR A 360 6.11 -6.31 -15.49
CA THR A 360 6.86 -6.57 -16.73
C THR A 360 5.83 -6.85 -17.82
N PHE A 361 5.88 -6.07 -18.90
CA PHE A 361 5.00 -6.26 -20.04
C PHE A 361 5.75 -7.02 -21.14
N VAL A 362 5.11 -8.05 -21.69
CA VAL A 362 5.50 -8.65 -22.98
C VAL A 362 4.23 -8.78 -23.81
N ALA A 363 4.13 -8.07 -24.92
CA ALA A 363 3.15 -8.40 -25.94
C ALA A 363 3.68 -9.63 -26.70
N PRO A 364 2.94 -10.75 -26.78
CA PRO A 364 3.34 -11.84 -27.66
C PRO A 364 3.28 -11.36 -29.12
N ILE A 365 4.40 -11.35 -29.83
CA ILE A 365 4.41 -11.23 -31.30
C ILE A 365 4.39 -12.63 -31.88
N VAL A 366 3.29 -12.98 -32.56
CA VAL A 366 3.32 -14.06 -33.54
C VAL A 366 3.87 -13.44 -34.83
N PRO A 367 5.06 -13.82 -35.32
CA PRO A 367 5.52 -13.33 -36.61
C PRO A 367 4.60 -13.88 -37.70
N VAL A 368 3.73 -13.04 -38.26
CA VAL A 368 3.05 -13.35 -39.52
C VAL A 368 4.07 -13.21 -40.65
N SER A 369 4.56 -14.34 -41.17
CA SER A 369 5.25 -14.35 -42.45
C SER A 369 4.30 -13.83 -43.53
N ARG A 370 4.69 -12.76 -44.23
CA ARG A 370 3.86 -12.09 -45.25
C ARG A 370 3.63 -12.90 -46.53
N MET A 371 4.04 -14.17 -46.59
CA MET A 371 3.93 -15.01 -47.80
C MET A 371 3.07 -16.28 -47.67
N GLU A 372 2.67 -16.73 -46.48
CA GLU A 372 1.95 -18.01 -46.32
C GLU A 372 0.90 -17.88 -45.21
N ARG A 373 -0.39 -17.91 -45.58
CA ARG A 373 -1.51 -17.57 -44.69
C ARG A 373 -2.04 -18.73 -43.83
N THR A 374 -1.28 -19.82 -43.63
CA THR A 374 -1.70 -20.92 -42.73
C THR A 374 -0.60 -21.78 -42.08
N ALA A 375 0.67 -21.35 -42.05
CA ALA A 375 1.71 -22.01 -41.23
C ALA A 375 2.74 -21.01 -40.68
N SER A 376 2.94 -21.03 -39.35
CA SER A 376 3.97 -20.26 -38.64
C SER A 376 5.28 -21.05 -38.59
N GLY A 377 6.41 -20.36 -38.72
CA GLY A 377 7.74 -20.97 -38.57
C GLY A 377 7.99 -21.56 -37.16
N ASP A 378 9.14 -22.21 -37.01
CA ASP A 378 9.57 -22.98 -35.82
C ASP A 378 10.11 -22.13 -34.66
N LYS A 379 9.87 -20.80 -34.62
CA LYS A 379 10.50 -19.87 -33.68
C LYS A 379 9.53 -18.86 -33.09
N ILE A 380 9.66 -18.59 -31.79
CA ILE A 380 8.94 -17.55 -31.04
C ILE A 380 9.95 -16.53 -30.50
N TYR A 381 9.57 -15.26 -30.51
CA TYR A 381 10.37 -14.17 -29.97
C TYR A 381 9.61 -13.46 -28.86
N PHE A 382 10.25 -13.30 -27.69
CA PHE A 382 9.72 -12.55 -26.56
C PHE A 382 10.56 -11.31 -26.32
N ALA A 383 9.93 -10.14 -26.31
CA ALA A 383 10.59 -8.89 -26.02
C ALA A 383 10.26 -8.45 -24.58
N LEU A 384 11.28 -8.46 -23.72
CA LEU A 384 11.16 -8.13 -22.30
C LEU A 384 11.63 -6.69 -22.10
N PHE A 385 10.75 -5.81 -21.60
CA PHE A 385 11.08 -4.41 -21.36
C PHE A 385 10.80 -4.01 -19.91
N LYS A 386 11.64 -3.12 -19.38
CA LYS A 386 11.42 -2.46 -18.08
C LYS A 386 10.89 -1.05 -18.33
N PRO A 387 9.63 -0.74 -17.97
CA PRO A 387 9.12 0.61 -18.12
C PRO A 387 9.84 1.57 -17.15
N ILE A 388 10.27 2.73 -17.65
CA ILE A 388 10.84 3.82 -16.87
C ILE A 388 10.16 5.11 -17.34
N ARG A 389 9.70 5.96 -16.40
CA ARG A 389 9.15 7.28 -16.75
C ARG A 389 10.25 8.17 -17.35
N ASP A 390 9.89 8.92 -18.39
CA ASP A 390 10.71 9.98 -19.00
C ASP A 390 12.00 9.54 -19.73
N ARG A 391 12.19 8.23 -20.00
CA ARG A 391 13.30 7.71 -20.82
C ARG A 391 12.88 6.52 -21.68
N ASN A 392 13.70 6.20 -22.70
CA ASN A 392 13.53 5.00 -23.52
C ASN A 392 13.59 3.73 -22.66
N TRP A 393 12.71 2.77 -22.95
CA TRP A 393 12.64 1.51 -22.23
C TRP A 393 13.83 0.63 -22.60
N TYR A 394 14.57 0.19 -21.57
CA TYR A 394 15.61 -0.81 -21.75
C TYR A 394 15.00 -2.21 -21.70
N GLY A 395 15.50 -3.11 -22.54
CA GLY A 395 14.96 -4.46 -22.65
C GLY A 395 15.84 -5.40 -23.48
N ASN A 396 15.45 -6.67 -23.51
CA ASN A 396 16.12 -7.73 -24.24
C ASN A 396 15.11 -8.57 -25.04
N ILE A 397 15.52 -9.06 -26.20
CA ILE A 397 14.72 -9.99 -27.01
C ILE A 397 15.26 -11.39 -26.80
N LYS A 398 14.41 -12.30 -26.33
CA LYS A 398 14.69 -13.74 -26.24
C LYS A 398 14.06 -14.47 -27.42
N LYS A 399 14.77 -15.48 -27.95
CA LYS A 399 14.33 -16.33 -29.05
C LYS A 399 14.22 -17.76 -28.55
N PHE A 400 13.09 -18.40 -28.83
CA PHE A 400 12.84 -19.80 -28.53
C PHE A 400 12.42 -20.55 -29.80
N GLY A 401 12.59 -21.86 -29.82
CA GLY A 401 12.06 -22.74 -30.86
C GLY A 401 10.69 -23.30 -30.50
N ILE A 402 9.95 -23.81 -31.48
CA ILE A 402 8.75 -24.64 -31.30
C ILE A 402 9.08 -26.02 -31.84
N ALA A 403 8.98 -27.05 -30.99
CA ALA A 403 9.22 -28.42 -31.38
C ALA A 403 8.28 -28.86 -32.52
N GLN A 404 8.88 -29.21 -33.66
CA GLN A 404 8.16 -29.69 -34.86
C GLN A 404 7.99 -31.22 -34.88
N SER A 405 8.72 -31.93 -34.02
CA SER A 405 8.71 -33.38 -33.87
C SER A 405 8.70 -33.74 -32.39
N ALA A 406 7.95 -34.77 -32.02
CA ALA A 406 7.96 -35.29 -30.65
C ALA A 406 9.27 -36.06 -30.39
N ALA A 407 9.88 -35.83 -29.22
CA ALA A 407 11.00 -36.59 -28.69
C ALA A 407 10.60 -37.14 -27.31
N PRO A 408 9.90 -38.29 -27.24
CA PRO A 408 9.36 -38.82 -25.99
C PRO A 408 10.43 -39.16 -24.94
N SER A 409 11.65 -39.49 -25.36
CA SER A 409 12.79 -39.75 -24.48
C SER A 409 13.29 -38.50 -23.75
N GLU A 410 12.94 -37.31 -24.24
CA GLU A 410 13.34 -36.01 -23.69
C GLU A 410 12.12 -35.23 -23.13
N GLY A 411 10.94 -35.84 -23.13
CA GLY A 411 9.70 -35.21 -22.63
C GLY A 411 9.11 -34.13 -23.54
N ILE A 412 9.52 -34.07 -24.81
CA ILE A 412 9.12 -33.03 -25.77
C ILE A 412 7.97 -33.52 -26.66
N GLN A 413 6.87 -32.76 -26.70
CA GLN A 413 5.75 -32.94 -27.63
C GLN A 413 5.79 -31.89 -28.75
N ILE A 414 5.13 -32.20 -29.87
CA ILE A 414 4.97 -31.24 -30.98
C ILE A 414 4.20 -30.02 -30.45
N GLY A 415 4.76 -28.83 -30.65
CA GLY A 415 4.20 -27.57 -30.13
C GLY A 415 4.84 -27.08 -28.83
N ASP A 416 5.68 -27.88 -28.17
CA ASP A 416 6.42 -27.44 -26.98
C ASP A 416 7.45 -26.35 -27.33
N ILE A 417 7.60 -25.38 -26.42
CA ILE A 417 8.62 -24.34 -26.53
C ILE A 417 9.98 -24.91 -26.11
N ILE A 418 10.98 -24.77 -26.96
CA ILE A 418 12.35 -25.27 -26.72
C ILE A 418 13.37 -24.14 -26.65
N ASP A 419 14.39 -24.32 -25.82
CA ASP A 419 15.51 -23.40 -25.66
C ASP A 419 16.53 -23.53 -26.80
N ALA A 420 17.66 -22.82 -26.68
CA ALA A 420 18.72 -22.84 -27.69
C ALA A 420 19.42 -24.20 -27.82
N ASP A 421 19.33 -25.04 -26.80
CA ASP A 421 19.95 -26.38 -26.73
C ASP A 421 18.96 -27.49 -27.11
N GLY A 422 17.74 -27.12 -27.52
CA GLY A 422 16.70 -28.06 -27.95
C GLY A 422 15.94 -28.70 -26.80
N LYS A 423 16.12 -28.25 -25.55
CA LYS A 423 15.40 -28.75 -24.38
C LYS A 423 14.12 -27.96 -24.15
N LYS A 424 13.16 -28.59 -23.48
CA LYS A 424 11.90 -27.95 -23.12
C LYS A 424 12.15 -26.74 -22.21
N ALA A 425 11.70 -25.57 -22.63
CA ALA A 425 11.95 -24.30 -21.94
C ALA A 425 10.95 -24.00 -20.80
N VAL A 426 9.82 -24.74 -20.73
CA VAL A 426 8.74 -24.61 -19.73
C VAL A 426 8.10 -25.95 -19.44
#